data_AF-A0A956CJF1-F1
#
_entry.id   AF-A0A956CJF1-F1
#
_cell.length_a   1.000
_cell.length_b   1.000
_cell.length_c   1.000
_cell.angle_alpha   90.00
_cell.angle_beta   90.00
_cell.angle_gamma   90.00
#
_symmetry.space_group_name_H-M   'P 1'
#
loop_
_entity.id
_entity.type
_entity.pdbx_description
1 polymer ?
#
loop_
_entity_poly.entity_id
_entity_poly.type
_entity_poly.pdbx_seq_one_letter_code
_entity_poly.pdbx_strand_id
1 'polypeptide(L)'
;MARREHAAWLWRRTRQSFSHALAACLLPDHLHVITPALSAKAAVSRLGAVLSGYSRHVGGGNLWAPIPPPAVHPNDKHLLRDIRYVHLNPCRDFLCKDPLAWFFSTHRGVIGAEIDPWVSAERLGAWFGYPAEHVPSWLHAYVSGDPTVAVAGTPLPVPAQPSAIARVPLADVAAAVRAATPWSSISLKRRVFVTLARTVGWRDTNENARAIGVHPQTVRRLGRDPVGPSELAPALLCLGDPRLRVL
;
A
#
# COMPACT_ATOMS: atom_id res chain seq x y z
N MET A 1 17.03 -3.87 -9.02
CA MET A 1 17.03 -2.79 -8.00
C MET A 1 16.53 -1.47 -8.59
N ALA A 2 17.16 -0.94 -9.66
CA ALA A 2 16.79 0.34 -10.30
C ALA A 2 15.29 0.50 -10.66
N ARG A 3 14.66 -0.50 -11.29
CA ARG A 3 13.22 -0.41 -11.67
C ARG A 3 12.29 -0.13 -10.49
N ARG A 4 12.60 -0.69 -9.32
CA ARG A 4 11.80 -0.53 -8.11
C ARG A 4 11.99 0.84 -7.49
N GLU A 5 13.21 1.35 -7.51
CA GLU A 5 13.53 2.71 -7.04
C GLU A 5 12.82 3.76 -7.92
N HIS A 6 12.83 3.55 -9.24
CA HIS A 6 12.09 4.39 -10.18
C HIS A 6 10.57 4.35 -9.93
N ALA A 7 10.00 3.15 -9.74
CA ALA A 7 8.58 3.00 -9.40
C ALA A 7 8.23 3.69 -8.07
N ALA A 8 9.08 3.53 -7.03
CA ALA A 8 8.90 4.19 -5.75
C ALA A 8 9.00 5.72 -5.85
N TRP A 9 9.87 6.24 -6.71
CA TRP A 9 9.96 7.67 -6.99
C TRP A 9 8.66 8.19 -7.62
N LEU A 10 8.20 7.54 -8.70
CA LEU A 10 7.00 7.94 -9.42
C LEU A 10 5.76 7.85 -8.51
N TRP A 11 5.64 6.78 -7.74
CA TRP A 11 4.57 6.59 -6.78
C TRP A 11 4.52 7.72 -5.74
N ARG A 12 5.66 8.07 -5.13
CA ARG A 12 5.73 9.17 -4.14
C ARG A 12 5.34 10.51 -4.73
N ARG A 13 5.83 10.84 -5.93
CA ARG A 13 5.49 12.11 -6.59
C ARG A 13 4.02 12.19 -6.97
N THR A 14 3.48 11.09 -7.49
CA THR A 14 2.05 10.99 -7.83
C THR A 14 1.19 11.14 -6.57
N ARG A 15 1.54 10.44 -5.48
CA ARG A 15 0.89 10.56 -4.17
C ARG A 15 0.85 12.00 -3.66
N GLN A 16 1.97 12.71 -3.76
CA GLN A 16 2.06 14.12 -3.35
C GLN A 16 1.18 15.03 -4.22
N SER A 17 1.16 14.81 -5.54
CA SER A 17 0.37 15.61 -6.47
C SER A 17 -1.14 15.34 -6.41
N PHE A 18 -1.52 14.13 -6.00
CA PHE A 18 -2.92 13.69 -5.97
C PHE A 18 -3.31 13.21 -4.58
N SER A 19 -3.04 14.04 -3.56
CA SER A 19 -3.27 13.73 -2.15
C SER A 19 -4.71 13.32 -1.80
N HIS A 20 -5.69 13.69 -2.63
CA HIS A 20 -7.12 13.39 -2.48
C HIS A 20 -7.62 12.23 -3.37
N ALA A 21 -6.72 11.45 -3.98
CA ALA A 21 -7.11 10.31 -4.80
C ALA A 21 -8.07 9.35 -4.06
N LEU A 22 -8.93 8.71 -4.85
CA LEU A 22 -9.85 7.64 -4.43
C LEU A 22 -9.32 6.26 -4.83
N ALA A 23 -8.52 6.19 -5.89
CA ALA A 23 -7.76 5.00 -6.25
C ALA A 23 -6.54 5.38 -7.09
N ALA A 24 -5.50 4.58 -7.01
CA ALA A 24 -4.35 4.62 -7.90
C ALA A 24 -3.70 3.24 -7.99
N CYS A 25 -3.11 2.96 -9.15
CA CYS A 25 -2.31 1.77 -9.41
C CYS A 25 -1.24 2.09 -10.45
N LEU A 26 0.02 1.77 -10.15
CA LEU A 26 1.15 1.90 -11.05
C LEU A 26 1.54 0.52 -11.55
N LEU A 27 1.56 0.38 -12.87
CA LEU A 27 1.99 -0.80 -13.61
C LEU A 27 3.36 -0.55 -14.24
N PRO A 28 4.01 -1.58 -14.81
CA PRO A 28 5.34 -1.42 -15.43
C PRO A 28 5.37 -0.39 -16.57
N ASP A 29 4.28 -0.23 -17.30
CA ASP A 29 4.17 0.57 -18.53
C ASP A 29 3.18 1.74 -18.42
N HIS A 30 2.28 1.76 -17.44
CA HIS A 30 1.29 2.83 -17.28
C HIS A 30 0.87 3.06 -15.81
N LEU A 31 0.13 4.15 -15.58
CA LEU A 31 -0.36 4.60 -14.28
C LEU A 31 -1.84 4.96 -14.36
N HIS A 32 -2.61 4.50 -13.39
CA HIS A 32 -3.99 4.93 -13.16
C HIS A 32 -4.09 5.76 -11.88
N VAL A 33 -4.84 6.87 -11.95
CA VAL A 33 -5.23 7.69 -10.79
C VAL A 33 -6.68 8.14 -10.98
N ILE A 34 -7.52 7.83 -10.00
CA ILE A 34 -8.88 8.35 -9.85
C ILE A 34 -8.85 9.37 -8.72
N THR A 35 -9.25 10.61 -9.00
CA THR A 35 -9.18 11.71 -8.05
C THR A 35 -10.32 12.70 -8.30
N PRO A 36 -10.91 13.28 -7.25
CA PRO A 36 -11.71 14.48 -7.42
C PRO A 36 -10.81 15.59 -8.00
N ALA A 37 -11.36 16.35 -8.94
CA ALA A 37 -10.69 17.48 -9.55
C ALA A 37 -11.70 18.58 -9.86
N LEU A 38 -11.34 19.82 -9.50
CA LEU A 38 -12.11 21.01 -9.87
C LEU A 38 -12.02 21.31 -11.38
N SER A 39 -10.96 20.84 -12.03
CA SER A 39 -10.71 21.04 -13.46
C SER A 39 -9.93 19.86 -14.04
N ALA A 40 -10.46 19.26 -15.10
CA ALA A 40 -9.79 18.24 -15.89
C ALA A 40 -8.43 18.75 -16.42
N LYS A 41 -8.38 19.99 -16.93
CA LYS A 41 -7.15 20.61 -17.43
C LYS A 41 -6.08 20.73 -16.34
N ALA A 42 -6.46 21.14 -15.14
CA ALA A 42 -5.53 21.25 -14.02
C ALA A 42 -4.99 19.87 -13.58
N ALA A 43 -5.85 18.84 -13.57
CA ALA A 43 -5.43 17.47 -13.26
C ALA A 43 -4.45 16.91 -14.31
N VAL A 44 -4.74 17.12 -15.60
CA VAL A 44 -3.85 16.71 -16.71
C VAL A 44 -2.50 17.43 -16.63
N SER A 45 -2.51 18.76 -16.44
CA SER A 45 -1.27 19.54 -16.29
C SER A 45 -0.42 19.04 -15.12
N ARG A 46 -1.07 18.75 -13.99
CA ARG A 46 -0.40 18.22 -12.80
C ARG A 46 0.22 16.84 -13.06
N LEU A 47 -0.52 15.93 -13.71
CA LEU A 47 0.01 14.62 -14.09
C LEU A 47 1.19 14.78 -15.07
N GLY A 48 1.07 15.65 -16.06
CA GLY A 48 2.13 15.97 -17.01
C GLY A 48 3.43 16.44 -16.34
N ALA A 49 3.31 17.26 -15.30
CA ALA A 49 4.46 17.70 -14.50
C ALA A 49 5.13 16.52 -13.75
N VAL A 50 4.33 15.60 -13.18
CA VAL A 50 4.85 14.39 -12.52
C VAL A 50 5.58 13.50 -13.53
N LEU A 51 4.96 13.20 -14.67
CA LEU A 51 5.52 12.33 -15.71
C LEU A 51 6.79 12.92 -16.34
N SER A 52 6.80 14.23 -16.61
CA SER A 52 7.99 14.94 -17.10
C SER A 52 9.12 14.94 -16.06
N GLY A 53 8.77 15.07 -14.77
CA GLY A 53 9.71 14.92 -13.67
C GLY A 53 10.33 13.52 -13.64
N TYR A 54 9.52 12.48 -13.87
CA TYR A 54 9.98 11.09 -13.93
C TYR A 54 10.94 10.86 -15.08
N SER A 55 10.61 11.33 -16.30
CA SER A 55 11.50 11.21 -17.45
C SER A 55 12.89 11.78 -17.17
N ARG A 56 12.95 12.99 -16.57
CA ARG A 56 14.23 13.59 -16.14
C ARG A 56 14.93 12.77 -15.06
N HIS A 57 14.20 12.23 -14.09
CA HIS A 57 14.76 11.43 -13.01
C HIS A 57 15.48 10.17 -13.53
N VAL A 58 14.91 9.51 -14.55
CA VAL A 58 15.48 8.28 -15.12
C VAL A 58 16.42 8.55 -16.32
N GLY A 59 16.73 9.82 -16.61
CA GLY A 59 17.60 10.22 -17.72
C GLY A 59 17.00 9.98 -19.11
N GLY A 60 15.68 9.78 -19.19
CA GLY A 60 14.96 9.55 -20.44
C GLY A 60 14.37 10.82 -21.03
N GLY A 61 14.27 10.86 -22.36
CA GLY A 61 13.55 11.89 -23.10
C GLY A 61 12.02 11.71 -22.99
N ASN A 62 11.32 11.73 -24.12
CA ASN A 62 9.86 11.63 -24.13
C ASN A 62 9.40 10.17 -23.90
N LEU A 63 9.35 9.73 -22.64
CA LEU A 63 8.97 8.37 -22.24
C LEU A 63 7.46 8.11 -22.28
N TRP A 64 6.65 9.17 -22.30
CA TRP A 64 5.22 9.07 -22.09
C TRP A 64 4.45 9.48 -23.33
N ALA A 65 3.44 8.69 -23.68
CA ALA A 65 2.43 9.11 -24.64
C ALA A 65 1.65 10.34 -24.11
N PRO A 66 1.00 11.11 -25.00
CA PRO A 66 0.11 12.18 -24.59
C PRO A 66 -0.93 11.70 -23.59
N ILE A 67 -1.18 12.48 -22.53
CA ILE A 67 -2.18 12.15 -21.51
C ILE A 67 -3.57 12.26 -22.18
N PRO A 68 -4.38 11.18 -22.16
CA PRO A 68 -5.72 11.24 -22.72
C PRO A 68 -6.61 12.19 -21.91
N PRO A 69 -7.67 12.75 -22.52
CA PRO A 69 -8.66 13.52 -21.78
C PRO A 69 -9.23 12.74 -20.60
N PRO A 70 -9.37 13.35 -19.40
CA PRO A 70 -9.97 12.68 -18.26
C PRO A 70 -11.42 12.29 -18.54
N ALA A 71 -11.79 11.06 -18.21
CA ALA A 71 -13.19 10.64 -18.20
C ALA A 71 -13.90 11.21 -16.97
N VAL A 72 -15.10 11.77 -17.14
CA VAL A 72 -15.97 12.16 -16.04
C VAL A 72 -16.85 10.97 -15.68
N HIS A 73 -16.88 10.60 -14.40
CA HIS A 73 -17.76 9.54 -13.93
C HIS A 73 -19.18 10.10 -13.76
N PRO A 74 -20.20 9.55 -14.45
CA PRO A 74 -21.55 10.10 -14.42
C PRO A 74 -22.29 9.83 -13.10
N ASN A 75 -21.85 8.85 -12.32
CA ASN A 75 -22.40 8.52 -11.01
C ASN A 75 -21.45 7.59 -10.23
N ASP A 76 -21.78 7.35 -8.96
CA ASP A 76 -21.00 6.51 -8.04
C ASP A 76 -20.86 5.06 -8.50
N LYS A 77 -21.83 4.50 -9.24
CA LYS A 77 -21.71 3.14 -9.77
C LYS A 77 -20.59 3.03 -10.81
N HIS A 78 -20.46 4.03 -11.68
CA HIS A 78 -19.38 4.07 -12.66
C HIS A 78 -18.04 4.30 -11.98
N LEU A 79 -17.98 5.24 -11.04
CA LEU A 79 -16.78 5.48 -10.23
C LEU A 79 -16.31 4.21 -9.51
N LEU A 80 -17.22 3.49 -8.86
CA LEU A 80 -16.90 2.26 -8.13
C LEU A 80 -16.39 1.16 -9.07
N ARG A 81 -16.97 1.01 -10.27
CA ARG A 81 -16.47 0.08 -11.29
C ARG A 81 -15.04 0.44 -11.73
N ASP A 82 -14.75 1.72 -11.88
CA ASP A 82 -13.43 2.19 -12.29
C ASP A 82 -12.40 2.04 -11.16
N ILE A 83 -12.78 2.26 -9.90
CA ILE A 83 -11.95 1.93 -8.72
C ILE A 83 -11.60 0.44 -8.72
N ARG A 84 -12.58 -0.44 -8.94
CA ARG A 84 -12.33 -1.88 -9.07
C ARG A 84 -11.41 -2.20 -10.23
N TYR A 85 -11.63 -1.61 -11.39
CA TYR A 85 -10.75 -1.77 -12.55
C TYR A 85 -9.31 -1.42 -12.19
N VAL A 86 -9.08 -0.28 -11.55
CA VAL A 86 -7.75 0.19 -11.14
C VAL A 86 -7.07 -0.81 -10.19
N HIS A 87 -7.77 -1.34 -9.19
CA HIS A 87 -7.19 -2.32 -8.27
C HIS A 87 -6.96 -3.70 -8.89
N LEU A 88 -7.76 -4.09 -9.89
CA LEU A 88 -7.63 -5.37 -10.60
C LEU A 88 -6.67 -5.36 -11.78
N ASN A 89 -6.26 -4.19 -12.23
CA ASN A 89 -5.45 -4.05 -13.43
C ASN A 89 -4.16 -4.91 -13.39
N PRO A 90 -3.40 -4.98 -12.26
CA PRO A 90 -2.27 -5.89 -12.15
C PRO A 90 -2.63 -7.37 -12.32
N CYS A 91 -3.84 -7.78 -11.91
CA CYS A 91 -4.29 -9.16 -12.07
C CYS A 91 -4.70 -9.47 -13.52
N ARG A 92 -5.33 -8.51 -14.19
CA ARG A 92 -5.71 -8.61 -15.60
C ARG A 92 -4.50 -8.67 -16.52
N ASP A 93 -3.41 -8.01 -16.12
CA ASP A 93 -2.13 -8.04 -16.83
C ASP A 93 -1.23 -9.22 -16.38
N PHE A 94 -1.79 -10.16 -15.62
CA PHE A 94 -1.09 -11.36 -15.12
C PHE A 94 0.17 -11.08 -14.28
N LEU A 95 0.27 -9.88 -13.69
CA LEU A 95 1.41 -9.49 -12.84
C LEU A 95 1.29 -10.07 -11.42
N CYS A 96 0.07 -10.32 -10.96
CA CYS A 96 -0.22 -11.04 -9.72
C CYS A 96 -1.56 -11.78 -9.80
N LYS A 97 -1.78 -12.74 -8.89
CA LYS A 97 -3.05 -13.49 -8.81
C LYS A 97 -4.11 -12.84 -7.92
N ASP A 98 -3.71 -11.84 -7.13
CA ASP A 98 -4.56 -11.22 -6.11
C ASP A 98 -4.20 -9.72 -6.01
N PRO A 99 -5.18 -8.80 -5.95
CA PRO A 99 -4.92 -7.36 -5.84
C PRO A 99 -4.13 -6.96 -4.59
N LEU A 100 -4.19 -7.75 -3.50
CA LEU A 100 -3.39 -7.52 -2.28
C LEU A 100 -1.89 -7.75 -2.51
N ALA A 101 -1.52 -8.57 -3.50
CA ALA A 101 -0.13 -8.87 -3.82
C ALA A 101 0.55 -7.77 -4.64
N TRP A 102 -0.20 -6.83 -5.22
CA TRP A 102 0.38 -5.71 -5.95
C TRP A 102 0.73 -4.55 -5.02
N PHE A 103 2.01 -4.32 -4.82
CA PHE A 103 2.51 -3.31 -3.89
C PHE A 103 2.24 -1.87 -4.33
N PHE A 104 2.29 -1.57 -5.64
CA PHE A 104 2.06 -0.22 -6.16
C PHE A 104 0.58 0.01 -6.51
N SER A 105 -0.30 -0.33 -5.57
CA SER A 105 -1.74 -0.05 -5.63
C SER A 105 -2.19 0.51 -4.28
N THR A 106 -3.18 1.38 -4.33
CA THR A 106 -3.83 1.94 -3.13
C THR A 106 -4.78 0.96 -2.43
N HIS A 107 -5.06 -0.20 -3.03
CA HIS A 107 -5.91 -1.25 -2.48
C HIS A 107 -5.48 -1.64 -1.05
N ARG A 108 -4.17 -1.85 -0.85
CA ARG A 108 -3.61 -2.24 0.45
C ARG A 108 -3.82 -1.18 1.55
N GLY A 109 -3.73 0.10 1.19
CA GLY A 109 -4.02 1.20 2.11
C GLY A 109 -5.47 1.19 2.58
N VAL A 110 -6.41 0.91 1.68
CA VAL A 110 -7.84 0.82 2.03
C VAL A 110 -8.12 -0.37 2.95
N ILE A 111 -7.43 -1.50 2.74
CA ILE A 111 -7.59 -2.69 3.59
C ILE A 111 -6.92 -2.53 4.98
N GLY A 112 -6.22 -1.41 5.22
CA GLY A 112 -5.54 -1.16 6.49
C GLY A 112 -4.17 -1.85 6.60
N ALA A 113 -3.58 -2.24 5.47
CA ALA A 113 -2.27 -2.88 5.43
C ALA A 113 -1.10 -1.88 5.37
N GLU A 114 -1.36 -0.57 5.49
CA GLU A 114 -0.35 0.50 5.51
C GLU A 114 -0.58 1.44 6.69
N ILE A 115 0.48 1.86 7.38
CA ILE A 115 0.40 2.85 8.49
C ILE A 115 0.08 4.25 7.96
N ASP A 116 0.62 4.59 6.79
CA ASP A 116 0.45 5.90 6.15
C ASP A 116 -0.12 5.69 4.73
N PRO A 117 -1.40 5.28 4.62
CA PRO A 117 -2.00 4.98 3.34
C PRO A 117 -2.18 6.25 2.51
N TRP A 118 -2.08 6.12 1.19
CA TRP A 118 -2.49 7.21 0.28
C TRP A 118 -4.02 7.32 0.21
N VAL A 119 -4.71 6.18 0.12
CA VAL A 119 -6.17 6.09 0.19
C VAL A 119 -6.51 5.17 1.36
N SER A 120 -7.35 5.67 2.27
CA SER A 120 -7.76 4.93 3.47
C SER A 120 -9.23 4.53 3.40
N ALA A 121 -9.62 3.62 4.28
CA ALA A 121 -11.02 3.19 4.45
C ALA A 121 -11.93 4.37 4.81
N GLU A 122 -11.49 5.28 5.68
CA GLU A 122 -12.25 6.46 6.11
C GLU A 122 -12.56 7.38 4.93
N ARG A 123 -11.59 7.57 4.03
CA ARG A 123 -11.78 8.43 2.86
C ARG A 123 -12.82 7.85 1.91
N LEU A 124 -12.68 6.58 1.56
CA LEU A 124 -13.64 5.93 0.65
C LEU A 124 -15.02 5.80 1.30
N GLY A 125 -15.06 5.52 2.61
CA GLY A 125 -16.29 5.50 3.39
C GLY A 125 -17.00 6.84 3.37
N ALA A 126 -16.29 7.93 3.63
CA ALA A 126 -16.85 9.28 3.55
C ALA A 126 -17.38 9.63 2.15
N TRP A 127 -16.70 9.17 1.08
CA TRP A 127 -17.16 9.41 -0.29
C TRP A 127 -18.47 8.67 -0.61
N PHE A 128 -18.56 7.39 -0.25
CA PHE A 128 -19.70 6.53 -0.59
C PHE A 128 -20.79 6.48 0.49
N GLY A 129 -20.62 7.18 1.61
CA GLY A 129 -21.55 7.14 2.74
C GLY A 129 -21.51 5.82 3.52
N TYR A 130 -20.36 5.14 3.57
CA TYR A 130 -20.17 3.92 4.35
C TYR A 130 -19.36 4.18 5.64
N PRO A 131 -19.69 3.47 6.74
CA PRO A 131 -18.81 3.42 7.92
C PRO A 131 -17.43 2.88 7.53
N ALA A 132 -16.36 3.50 8.04
CA ALA A 132 -14.99 3.17 7.66
C ALA A 132 -14.63 1.71 7.95
N GLU A 133 -15.15 1.17 9.05
CA GLU A 133 -14.98 -0.23 9.48
C GLU A 133 -15.54 -1.25 8.48
N HIS A 134 -16.53 -0.87 7.66
CA HIS A 134 -17.14 -1.74 6.66
C HIS A 134 -16.40 -1.71 5.31
N VAL A 135 -15.66 -0.63 5.02
CA VAL A 135 -15.05 -0.42 3.71
C VAL A 135 -14.04 -1.51 3.33
N PRO A 136 -13.13 -1.98 4.22
CA PRO A 136 -12.17 -3.00 3.86
C PRO A 136 -12.81 -4.31 3.36
N SER A 137 -13.78 -4.83 4.12
CA SER A 137 -14.45 -6.10 3.78
C SER A 137 -15.29 -5.97 2.52
N TRP A 138 -16.08 -4.90 2.40
CA TRP A 138 -16.91 -4.62 1.24
C TRP A 138 -16.07 -4.42 -0.03
N LEU A 139 -15.07 -3.53 0.01
CA LEU A 139 -14.24 -3.26 -1.16
C LEU A 139 -13.45 -4.48 -1.56
N HIS A 140 -12.85 -5.21 -0.61
CA HIS A 140 -12.09 -6.41 -0.97
C HIS A 140 -12.96 -7.46 -1.62
N ALA A 141 -14.15 -7.75 -1.08
CA ALA A 141 -15.08 -8.70 -1.68
C ALA A 141 -15.52 -8.26 -3.09
N TYR A 142 -15.83 -6.97 -3.26
CA TYR A 142 -16.23 -6.41 -4.55
C TYR A 142 -15.11 -6.46 -5.60
N VAL A 143 -13.86 -6.23 -5.19
CA VAL A 143 -12.69 -6.24 -6.07
C VAL A 143 -12.25 -7.67 -6.37
N SER A 144 -12.02 -8.49 -5.35
CA SER A 144 -11.46 -9.83 -5.53
C SER A 144 -12.43 -10.78 -6.23
N GLY A 145 -13.74 -10.62 -6.03
CA GLY A 145 -14.79 -11.43 -6.65
C GLY A 145 -15.13 -11.09 -8.12
N ASP A 146 -14.32 -10.28 -8.81
CA ASP A 146 -14.58 -9.97 -10.21
C ASP A 146 -14.41 -11.25 -11.07
N PRO A 147 -15.44 -11.61 -11.86
CA PRO A 147 -15.44 -12.87 -12.61
C PRO A 147 -14.38 -12.92 -13.72
N THR A 148 -13.81 -11.79 -14.14
CA THR A 148 -12.74 -11.79 -15.14
C THR A 148 -11.39 -12.22 -14.57
N VAL A 149 -11.24 -12.29 -13.24
CA VAL A 149 -9.98 -12.67 -12.57
C VAL A 149 -10.19 -13.88 -11.67
N ALA A 150 -11.16 -13.81 -10.75
CA ALA A 150 -11.45 -14.89 -9.81
C ALA A 150 -12.89 -14.77 -9.27
N VAL A 151 -13.82 -15.57 -9.81
CA VAL A 151 -15.26 -15.53 -9.45
C VAL A 151 -15.50 -15.69 -7.94
N ALA A 152 -14.77 -16.61 -7.29
CA ALA A 152 -14.94 -16.88 -5.86
C ALA A 152 -14.36 -15.78 -4.96
N GLY A 153 -13.58 -14.87 -5.53
CA GLY A 153 -12.79 -13.92 -4.77
C GLY A 153 -11.75 -14.57 -3.87
N THR A 154 -11.19 -13.76 -3.00
CA THR A 154 -10.20 -14.17 -2.01
C THR A 154 -10.61 -13.65 -0.64
N PRO A 155 -10.33 -14.38 0.46
CA PRO A 155 -10.69 -13.93 1.79
C PRO A 155 -9.93 -12.65 2.17
N LEU A 156 -10.54 -11.81 3.00
CA LEU A 156 -9.87 -10.66 3.62
C LEU A 156 -8.66 -11.14 4.45
N PRO A 157 -7.52 -10.43 4.43
CA PRO A 157 -6.37 -10.79 5.26
C PRO A 157 -6.74 -10.78 6.74
N VAL A 158 -6.16 -11.71 7.50
CA VAL A 158 -6.37 -11.83 8.94
C VAL A 158 -5.07 -11.44 9.66
N PRO A 159 -5.12 -10.60 10.71
CA PRO A 159 -3.93 -10.26 11.48
C PRO A 159 -3.28 -11.48 12.14
N ALA A 160 -1.94 -11.49 12.16
CA ALA A 160 -1.20 -12.44 12.97
C ALA A 160 -1.59 -12.29 14.45
N GLN A 161 -1.77 -13.42 15.12
CA GLN A 161 -2.10 -13.42 16.55
C GLN A 161 -0.83 -13.18 17.39
N PRO A 162 -0.92 -12.41 18.49
CA PRO A 162 0.16 -12.33 19.46
C PRO A 162 0.56 -13.72 19.97
N SER A 163 1.84 -13.91 20.27
CA SER A 163 2.37 -15.18 20.76
C SER A 163 3.46 -14.95 21.78
N ALA A 164 3.48 -15.75 22.83
CA ALA A 164 4.58 -15.78 23.79
C ALA A 164 5.84 -16.48 23.23
N ILE A 165 5.66 -17.30 22.19
CA ILE A 165 6.71 -18.12 21.58
C ILE A 165 6.96 -17.61 20.16
N ALA A 166 8.24 -17.38 19.84
CA ALA A 166 8.69 -17.02 18.51
C ALA A 166 8.43 -18.14 17.50
N ARG A 167 7.27 -18.10 16.81
CA ARG A 167 6.88 -19.08 15.78
C ARG A 167 7.12 -18.60 14.36
N VAL A 168 7.23 -17.29 14.16
CA VAL A 168 7.39 -16.67 12.84
C VAL A 168 8.84 -16.19 12.69
N PRO A 169 9.55 -16.49 11.60
CA PRO A 169 10.93 -16.03 11.41
C PRO A 169 11.07 -14.50 11.48
N LEU A 170 12.18 -13.98 12.03
CA LEU A 170 12.44 -12.52 12.05
C LEU A 170 12.48 -11.89 10.64
N ALA A 171 12.84 -12.66 9.61
CA ALA A 171 12.80 -12.20 8.22
C ALA A 171 11.37 -11.86 7.77
N ASP A 172 10.40 -12.65 8.22
CA ASP A 172 8.98 -12.45 7.94
C ASP A 172 8.41 -11.26 8.70
N VAL A 173 8.84 -11.07 9.96
CA VAL A 173 8.56 -9.86 10.75
C VAL A 173 9.10 -8.63 10.03
N ALA A 174 10.34 -8.68 9.54
CA ALA A 174 10.95 -7.58 8.78
C ALA A 174 10.20 -7.31 7.47
N ALA A 175 9.77 -8.36 6.75
CA ALA A 175 8.98 -8.22 5.52
C ALA A 175 7.63 -7.55 5.78
N ALA A 176 6.91 -7.99 6.81
CA ALA A 176 5.64 -7.39 7.22
C ALA A 176 5.79 -5.91 7.59
N VAL A 177 6.83 -5.55 8.36
CA VAL A 177 7.11 -4.15 8.71
C VAL A 177 7.40 -3.33 7.46
N ARG A 178 8.25 -3.80 6.55
CA ARG A 178 8.56 -3.08 5.30
C ARG A 178 7.30 -2.83 4.47
N ALA A 179 6.41 -3.82 4.43
CA ALA A 179 5.18 -3.77 3.67
C ALA A 179 4.11 -2.84 4.29
N ALA A 180 4.07 -2.75 5.62
CA ALA A 180 3.20 -1.83 6.35
C ALA A 180 3.71 -0.39 6.45
N THR A 181 5.03 -0.19 6.29
CA THR A 181 5.70 1.12 6.44
C THR A 181 6.46 1.57 5.19
N PRO A 182 5.92 1.42 3.97
CA PRO A 182 6.69 1.63 2.75
C PRO A 182 7.18 3.07 2.62
N TRP A 183 6.39 4.02 3.11
CA TRP A 183 6.60 5.47 2.99
C TRP A 183 7.06 6.13 4.30
N SER A 184 7.17 5.37 5.39
CA SER A 184 7.50 5.88 6.72
C SER A 184 9.00 6.13 6.92
N SER A 185 9.33 6.94 7.93
CA SER A 185 10.71 7.17 8.37
C SER A 185 11.36 5.90 8.92
N ILE A 186 12.68 5.78 8.78
CA ILE A 186 13.46 4.63 9.32
C ILE A 186 13.23 4.45 10.83
N SER A 187 13.09 5.56 11.56
CA SER A 187 12.82 5.52 13.01
C SER A 187 11.51 4.79 13.31
N LEU A 188 10.43 5.14 12.60
CA LEU A 188 9.13 4.49 12.77
C LEU A 188 9.22 3.00 12.38
N LYS A 189 9.85 2.65 11.24
CA LYS A 189 10.02 1.24 10.85
C LYS A 189 10.69 0.40 11.94
N ARG A 190 11.73 0.94 12.57
CA ARG A 190 12.44 0.25 13.65
C ARG A 190 11.59 0.10 14.92
N ARG A 191 10.81 1.12 15.30
CA ARG A 191 9.87 1.04 16.43
C ARG A 191 8.79 -0.01 16.18
N VAL A 192 8.18 -0.02 14.98
CA VAL A 192 7.18 -1.03 14.57
C VAL A 192 7.81 -2.42 14.57
N PHE A 193 9.02 -2.59 14.03
CA PHE A 193 9.71 -3.88 14.06
C PHE A 193 9.91 -4.42 15.47
N VAL A 194 10.50 -3.62 16.37
CA VAL A 194 10.79 -4.07 17.74
C VAL A 194 9.48 -4.41 18.49
N THR A 195 8.44 -3.61 18.28
CA THR A 195 7.12 -3.85 18.87
C THR A 195 6.52 -5.15 18.33
N LEU A 196 6.44 -5.30 17.01
CA LEU A 196 5.88 -6.49 16.36
C LEU A 196 6.65 -7.77 16.73
N ALA A 197 7.98 -7.73 16.69
CA ALA A 197 8.83 -8.86 17.03
C ALA A 197 8.53 -9.37 18.45
N ARG A 198 8.43 -8.46 19.43
CA ARG A 198 8.07 -8.80 20.81
C ARG A 198 6.64 -9.34 20.93
N THR A 199 5.68 -8.74 20.21
CA THR A 199 4.28 -9.19 20.17
C THR A 199 4.15 -10.63 19.67
N VAL A 200 5.04 -11.07 18.78
CA VAL A 200 5.06 -12.45 18.26
C VAL A 200 6.14 -13.35 18.88
N GLY A 201 6.68 -12.95 20.04
CA GLY A 201 7.50 -13.81 20.90
C GLY A 201 9.02 -13.61 20.82
N TRP A 202 9.54 -12.74 19.94
CA TRP A 202 10.97 -12.45 19.85
C TRP A 202 11.43 -11.45 20.92
N ARG A 203 11.87 -11.99 22.06
CA ARG A 203 12.33 -11.19 23.22
C ARG A 203 13.84 -10.97 23.28
N ASP A 204 14.63 -11.75 22.54
CA ASP A 204 16.08 -11.59 22.51
C ASP A 204 16.47 -10.26 21.83
N THR A 205 17.20 -9.41 22.56
CA THR A 205 17.61 -8.09 22.07
C THR A 205 18.66 -8.19 20.97
N ASN A 206 19.59 -9.15 21.07
CA ASN A 206 20.67 -9.32 20.12
C ASN A 206 20.17 -9.86 18.78
N GLU A 207 19.21 -10.79 18.80
CA GLU A 207 18.57 -11.29 17.58
C GLU A 207 17.80 -10.20 16.85
N ASN A 208 16.97 -9.46 17.58
CA ASN A 208 16.25 -8.31 17.03
C ASN A 208 17.22 -7.25 16.46
N ALA A 209 18.32 -6.99 17.16
CA ALA A 209 19.34 -6.02 16.74
C ALA A 209 20.06 -6.47 15.45
N ARG A 210 20.43 -7.75 15.36
CA ARG A 210 21.00 -8.36 14.14
C ARG A 210 20.02 -8.26 12.97
N ALA A 211 18.75 -8.56 13.17
CA ALA A 211 17.75 -8.58 12.11
C ALA A 211 17.52 -7.23 11.43
N ILE A 212 17.72 -6.11 12.13
CA ILE A 212 17.56 -4.75 11.57
C ILE A 212 18.87 -3.97 11.45
N GLY A 213 20.02 -4.64 11.67
CA GLY A 213 21.36 -4.05 11.51
C GLY A 213 21.62 -2.86 12.43
N VAL A 214 21.31 -2.98 13.72
CA VAL A 214 21.58 -1.92 14.72
C VAL A 214 22.26 -2.48 15.97
N HIS A 215 22.79 -1.60 16.82
CA HIS A 215 23.33 -1.99 18.11
C HIS A 215 22.22 -2.45 19.09
N PRO A 216 22.44 -3.47 19.95
CA PRO A 216 21.45 -3.95 20.94
C PRO A 216 20.86 -2.85 21.84
N GLN A 217 21.67 -1.86 22.21
CA GLN A 217 21.21 -0.70 22.99
C GLN A 217 20.10 0.11 22.27
N THR A 218 20.15 0.17 20.94
CA THR A 218 19.11 0.82 20.13
C THR A 218 17.79 0.06 20.28
N VAL A 219 17.80 -1.27 20.21
CA VAL A 219 16.61 -2.11 20.42
C VAL A 219 16.05 -1.92 21.83
N ARG A 220 16.92 -1.89 22.86
CA ARG A 220 16.47 -1.62 24.24
C ARG A 220 15.77 -0.27 24.37
N ARG A 221 16.33 0.79 23.75
CA ARG A 221 15.73 2.13 23.75
C ARG A 221 14.38 2.15 23.04
N LEU A 222 14.31 1.61 21.82
CA LEU A 222 13.05 1.50 21.06
C LEU A 222 12.00 0.70 21.83
N GLY A 223 12.43 -0.34 22.54
CA GLY A 223 11.56 -1.15 23.36
C GLY A 223 11.00 -0.49 24.63
N ARG A 224 11.46 0.72 24.99
CA ARG A 224 10.88 1.54 26.07
C ARG A 224 9.80 2.50 25.55
N ASP A 225 9.73 2.69 24.24
CA ASP A 225 8.76 3.55 23.55
C ASP A 225 8.13 2.76 22.37
N PRO A 226 7.29 1.76 22.69
CA PRO A 226 6.63 0.94 21.68
C PRO A 226 5.64 1.78 20.86
N VAL A 227 5.36 1.34 19.63
CA VAL A 227 4.29 1.94 18.83
C VAL A 227 2.91 1.58 19.39
N GLY A 228 1.92 2.42 19.12
CA GLY A 228 0.55 2.19 19.57
C GLY A 228 -0.17 1.08 18.78
N PRO A 229 -1.37 0.63 19.22
CA PRO A 229 -2.15 -0.38 18.52
C PRO A 229 -2.48 -0.03 17.06
N SER A 230 -2.80 1.24 16.78
CA SER A 230 -3.10 1.72 15.42
C SER A 230 -1.91 1.63 14.46
N GLU A 231 -0.70 1.91 14.96
CA GLU A 231 0.55 1.78 14.20
C GLU A 231 0.98 0.30 14.04
N LEU A 232 0.67 -0.55 15.02
CA LEU A 232 1.02 -1.96 14.98
C LEU A 232 0.09 -2.79 14.09
N ALA A 233 -1.20 -2.44 14.03
CA ALA A 233 -2.23 -3.23 13.36
C ALA A 233 -1.92 -3.51 11.87
N PRO A 234 -1.47 -2.56 11.04
CA PRO A 234 -1.10 -2.84 9.65
C PRO A 234 0.03 -3.86 9.51
N ALA A 235 0.99 -3.84 10.44
CA ALA A 235 2.12 -4.77 10.43
C ALA A 235 1.70 -6.18 10.89
N LEU A 236 0.78 -6.30 11.84
CA LEU A 236 0.15 -7.58 12.21
C LEU A 236 -0.66 -8.15 11.04
N LEU A 237 -1.41 -7.30 10.33
CA LEU A 237 -2.16 -7.69 9.12
C LEU A 237 -1.22 -8.22 8.04
N CYS A 238 -0.13 -7.48 7.75
CA CYS A 238 0.88 -7.93 6.79
C CYS A 238 1.59 -9.22 7.24
N LEU A 239 1.79 -9.44 8.54
CA LEU A 239 2.43 -10.65 9.04
C LEU A 239 1.51 -11.87 8.94
N GLY A 240 0.21 -11.68 9.14
CA GLY A 240 -0.79 -12.75 9.09
C GLY A 240 -1.14 -13.20 7.68
N ASP A 241 -0.83 -12.39 6.65
CA ASP A 241 -1.13 -12.72 5.25
C ASP A 241 0.12 -12.66 4.33
N PRO A 242 0.58 -13.80 3.79
CA PRO A 242 1.70 -13.84 2.85
C PRO A 242 1.52 -12.97 1.60
N ARG A 243 0.29 -12.75 1.12
CA ARG A 243 0.02 -11.93 -0.07
C ARG A 243 0.50 -10.49 0.13
N LEU A 244 0.41 -9.98 1.35
CA LEU A 244 0.83 -8.62 1.70
C LEU A 244 2.35 -8.47 1.86
N ARG A 245 3.13 -9.55 1.94
CA ARG A 245 4.59 -9.45 2.16
C ARG A 245 5.40 -9.38 0.87
N VAL A 246 4.72 -9.45 -0.29
CA VAL A 246 5.33 -9.27 -1.61
C VAL A 246 5.73 -7.81 -1.80
N LEU A 247 6.97 -7.61 -2.24
CA LEU A 247 7.67 -6.33 -2.26
C LEU A 247 8.44 -6.14 -3.55
#